data_AF-A0A5C3NDB8-F1
#
_entry.id   AF-A0A5C3NDB8-F1
#
_cell.length_a   1.000
_cell.length_b   1.000
_cell.length_c   1.000
_cell.angle_alpha   90.00
_cell.angle_beta   90.00
_cell.angle_gamma   90.00
#
_symmetry.space_group_name_H-M   'P 1'
#
loop_
_entity.id
_entity.type
_entity.pdbx_description
1 polymer ?
#
loop_
_entity_poly.entity_id
_entity_poly.type
_entity_poly.pdbx_seq_one_letter_code
_entity_poly.pdbx_strand_id
1 'polypeptide(L)'
;MAASPYVPDFGRIVEGHKVLVRPGLDIPDLPGPTTISILVCPHSDIQGITQVFTPKDHHWMLLWGPVKLEGRYYRVIQATREWDPRANPTIASTARRLDFLTNPGPKTLSLTTKTEEHGKFVPVGVLSPEARMVLERIAKNHPVHVPDGAWNCQDFVAEILGKAVDQGLFDRTAVDDALKVAEKGLSEKRG
;
A
#
# COMPACT_ATOMS: atom_id res chain seq x y z
N MET A 1 -18.51 -12.99 23.17
CA MET A 1 -18.40 -12.00 22.08
C MET A 1 -17.21 -12.41 21.24
N ALA A 2 -17.37 -12.64 19.94
CA ALA A 2 -16.23 -12.91 19.06
C ALA A 2 -15.31 -11.67 19.03
N ALA A 3 -14.00 -11.88 19.05
CA ALA A 3 -13.05 -10.79 18.90
C ALA A 3 -13.27 -10.09 17.55
N SER A 4 -13.13 -8.76 17.52
CA SER A 4 -13.21 -7.98 16.27
C SER A 4 -12.19 -8.53 15.28
N PRO A 5 -12.54 -8.74 13.99
CA PRO A 5 -11.59 -9.16 12.97
C PRO A 5 -10.58 -8.05 12.62
N TYR A 6 -10.76 -6.84 13.14
CA TYR A 6 -9.93 -5.68 12.86
C TYR A 6 -8.87 -5.42 13.93
N VAL A 7 -7.68 -5.01 13.51
CA VAL A 7 -6.63 -4.52 14.40
C VAL A 7 -7.03 -3.15 14.95
N PRO A 8 -6.97 -2.94 16.28
CA PRO A 8 -7.23 -1.63 16.89
C PRO A 8 -6.34 -0.52 16.30
N ASP A 9 -6.87 0.70 16.24
CA ASP A 9 -6.18 1.88 15.72
C ASP A 9 -5.49 1.66 14.36
N PHE A 10 -6.03 0.77 13.54
CA PHE A 10 -5.52 0.45 12.21
C PHE A 10 -4.05 -0.06 12.24
N GLY A 11 -3.63 -0.63 13.37
CA GLY A 11 -2.27 -1.09 13.61
C GLY A 11 -1.24 0.04 13.79
N ARG A 12 -1.66 1.26 14.14
CA ARG A 12 -0.78 2.44 14.35
C ARG A 12 -0.25 2.54 15.77
N ILE A 13 -0.94 1.96 16.74
CA ILE A 13 -0.54 1.89 18.16
C ILE A 13 -0.60 0.43 18.63
N VAL A 14 0.45 0.00 19.33
CA VAL A 14 0.56 -1.33 19.96
C VAL A 14 0.88 -1.13 21.42
N GLU A 15 -0.06 -1.47 22.32
CA GLU A 15 0.12 -1.36 23.78
C GLU A 15 0.59 0.04 24.22
N GLY A 16 0.07 1.10 23.58
CA GLY A 16 0.46 2.49 23.86
C GLY A 16 1.70 2.97 23.11
N HIS A 17 2.40 2.11 22.38
CA HIS A 17 3.55 2.46 21.56
C HIS A 17 3.15 2.76 20.12
N LYS A 18 3.55 3.92 19.61
CA LYS A 18 3.34 4.28 18.20
C LYS A 18 4.22 3.40 17.31
N VAL A 19 3.61 2.77 16.31
CA VAL A 19 4.33 1.95 15.33
C VAL A 19 5.25 2.82 14.47
N LEU A 20 6.50 2.37 14.33
CA LEU A 20 7.50 3.05 13.52
C LEU A 20 7.24 2.74 12.05
N VAL A 21 6.68 3.73 11.36
CA VAL A 21 6.37 3.70 9.94
C VAL A 21 7.37 4.58 9.20
N ARG A 22 7.69 4.25 7.94
CA ARG A 22 8.53 5.13 7.09
C ARG A 22 7.96 6.57 7.12
N PRO A 23 8.75 7.59 7.48
CA PRO A 23 8.27 8.96 7.51
C PRO A 23 7.91 9.39 6.09
N GLY A 24 6.73 9.99 5.93
CA GLY A 24 6.36 10.67 4.68
C GLY A 24 6.95 12.06 4.65
N LEU A 25 7.14 12.61 3.45
CA LEU A 25 7.46 14.02 3.28
C LEU A 25 6.19 14.86 3.22
N ASP A 26 6.29 16.09 3.73
CA ASP A 26 5.23 17.11 3.60
C ASP A 26 5.43 17.88 2.29
N ILE A 27 5.04 17.27 1.19
CA ILE A 27 5.06 17.88 -0.15
C ILE A 27 3.62 18.11 -0.58
N PRO A 28 3.25 19.31 -1.04
CA PRO A 28 1.91 19.59 -1.57
C PRO A 28 1.48 18.58 -2.64
N ASP A 29 0.17 18.31 -2.71
CA ASP A 29 -0.37 17.49 -3.80
C ASP A 29 -0.34 18.23 -5.14
N LEU A 30 -0.53 17.49 -6.24
CA LEU A 30 -0.60 18.06 -7.60
C LEU A 30 -1.85 18.94 -7.78
N PRO A 31 -1.76 20.09 -8.46
CA PRO A 31 -2.88 21.02 -8.57
C PRO A 31 -3.96 20.59 -9.58
N GLY A 32 -3.68 19.62 -10.46
CA GLY A 32 -4.58 19.25 -11.57
C GLY A 32 -5.14 17.83 -11.46
N PRO A 33 -5.99 17.42 -12.42
CA PRO A 33 -6.39 16.03 -12.58
C PRO A 33 -5.17 15.13 -12.74
N THR A 34 -5.15 13.97 -12.08
CA THR A 34 -4.00 13.05 -12.10
C THR A 34 -4.47 11.62 -12.12
N THR A 35 -3.78 10.79 -12.90
CA THR A 35 -3.98 9.34 -12.95
C THR A 35 -3.60 8.71 -11.61
N ILE A 36 -4.55 7.96 -11.04
CA ILE A 36 -4.33 7.06 -9.93
C ILE A 36 -4.01 5.68 -10.49
N SER A 37 -2.96 5.06 -9.96
CA SER A 37 -2.52 3.74 -10.39
C SER A 37 -2.39 2.79 -9.21
N ILE A 38 -2.69 1.50 -9.43
CA ILE A 38 -2.17 0.42 -8.59
C ILE A 38 -0.74 0.16 -9.04
N LEU A 39 0.22 0.24 -8.12
CA LEU A 39 1.57 -0.23 -8.37
C LEU A 39 1.72 -1.63 -7.80
N VAL A 40 2.00 -2.58 -8.69
CA VAL A 40 2.39 -3.94 -8.34
C VAL A 40 3.90 -3.99 -8.23
N CYS A 41 4.41 -4.19 -7.02
CA CYS A 41 5.83 -4.25 -6.73
C CYS A 41 6.31 -5.70 -6.65
N PRO A 42 7.50 -6.01 -7.20
CA PRO A 42 8.13 -7.30 -6.97
C PRO A 42 8.44 -7.44 -5.47
N HIS A 43 8.27 -8.64 -4.93
CA HIS A 43 8.88 -8.94 -3.64
C HIS A 43 10.40 -8.83 -3.80
N SER A 44 11.08 -8.08 -2.94
CA SER A 44 12.54 -8.00 -2.98
C SER A 44 13.12 -9.30 -2.46
N ASP A 45 13.73 -10.08 -3.35
CA ASP A 45 14.38 -11.37 -3.07
C ASP A 45 15.24 -11.33 -1.80
N ILE A 46 14.98 -12.27 -0.89
CA ILE A 46 16.02 -12.74 0.03
C ILE A 46 17.03 -13.49 -0.85
N GLN A 47 18.23 -12.96 -1.01
CA GLN A 47 19.30 -13.63 -1.77
C GLN A 47 19.56 -15.04 -1.19
N GLY A 48 19.46 -16.06 -2.04
CA GLY A 48 19.84 -17.44 -1.69
C GLY A 48 18.69 -18.42 -1.45
N ILE A 49 17.42 -18.00 -1.56
CA ILE A 49 16.27 -18.91 -1.48
C ILE A 49 15.54 -18.92 -2.81
N THR A 50 15.45 -20.07 -3.46
CA THR A 50 14.62 -20.29 -4.65
C THR A 50 13.16 -20.35 -4.23
N GLN A 51 12.56 -19.21 -3.87
CA GLN A 51 11.12 -19.15 -3.63
C GLN A 51 10.40 -19.04 -4.97
N VAL A 52 9.45 -19.95 -5.21
CA VAL A 52 8.46 -19.78 -6.28
C VAL A 52 7.49 -18.72 -5.77
N PHE A 53 7.62 -17.50 -6.27
CA PHE A 53 6.69 -16.41 -5.94
C PHE A 53 5.39 -16.56 -6.72
N THR A 54 4.28 -16.39 -6.03
CA THR A 54 2.95 -16.30 -6.62
C THR A 54 2.55 -14.83 -6.75
N PRO A 55 1.53 -14.49 -7.58
CA PRO A 55 1.03 -13.11 -7.64
C PRO A 55 0.56 -12.55 -6.29
N LYS A 56 0.17 -13.40 -5.34
CA LYS A 56 -0.23 -13.01 -3.98
C LYS A 56 0.94 -12.55 -3.10
N ASP A 57 2.19 -12.80 -3.51
CA ASP A 57 3.39 -12.36 -2.80
C ASP A 57 3.84 -10.94 -3.22
N HIS A 58 3.25 -10.39 -4.28
CA HIS A 58 3.50 -9.01 -4.70
C HIS A 58 2.90 -8.01 -3.72
N HIS A 59 3.64 -6.92 -3.50
CA HIS A 59 3.15 -5.80 -2.70
C HIS A 59 2.36 -4.84 -3.57
N TRP A 60 1.17 -4.44 -3.12
CA TRP A 60 0.33 -3.46 -3.82
C TRP A 60 0.27 -2.15 -3.05
N MET A 61 0.24 -1.07 -3.80
CA MET A 61 -0.05 0.26 -3.29
C MET A 61 -0.83 1.07 -4.32
N LEU A 62 -1.68 2.00 -3.86
CA LEU A 62 -2.22 3.04 -4.73
C LEU A 62 -1.27 4.23 -4.71
N LEU A 63 -1.03 4.83 -5.87
CA LEU A 63 -0.22 6.03 -5.94
C LEU A 63 -0.59 6.93 -7.10
N TRP A 64 -0.15 8.18 -6.98
CA TRP A 64 -0.12 9.16 -8.06
C TRP A 64 1.07 10.09 -7.92
N GLY A 65 1.45 10.73 -9.03
CA GLY A 65 2.66 11.53 -9.12
C GLY A 65 3.43 11.27 -10.41
N PRO A 66 4.70 11.71 -10.48
CA PRO A 66 5.47 12.28 -9.36
C PRO A 66 4.95 13.66 -8.90
N VAL A 67 4.87 13.87 -7.57
CA VAL A 67 4.55 15.18 -6.96
C VAL A 67 5.77 16.08 -6.84
N LYS A 68 6.97 15.49 -6.93
CA LYS A 68 8.25 16.19 -7.11
C LYS A 68 9.13 15.33 -8.02
N LEU A 69 9.51 15.90 -9.17
CA LEU A 69 10.31 15.20 -10.20
C LEU A 69 11.70 14.84 -9.65
N GLU A 70 12.34 15.78 -8.94
CA GLU A 70 13.60 15.53 -8.24
C GLU A 70 13.39 14.53 -7.09
N GLY A 71 13.99 13.34 -7.21
CA GLY A 71 13.89 12.27 -6.22
C GLY A 71 12.64 11.39 -6.33
N ARG A 72 11.83 11.57 -7.40
CA ARG A 72 10.75 10.65 -7.80
C ARG A 72 9.79 10.33 -6.65
N TYR A 73 9.18 11.39 -6.12
CA TYR A 73 8.25 11.32 -5.00
C TYR A 73 6.82 11.14 -5.48
N TYR A 74 6.11 10.19 -4.87
CA TYR A 74 4.72 9.87 -5.18
C TYR A 74 3.89 9.98 -3.91
N ARG A 75 2.62 10.37 -4.06
CA ARG A 75 1.62 10.16 -3.02
C ARG A 75 1.23 8.69 -3.03
N VAL A 76 1.28 8.04 -1.88
CA VAL A 76 1.16 6.59 -1.73
C VAL A 76 0.16 6.26 -0.62
N ILE A 77 -0.69 5.28 -0.90
CA ILE A 77 -1.59 4.62 0.03
C ILE A 77 -1.25 3.13 0.00
N GLN A 78 -0.91 2.56 1.16
CA GLN A 78 -0.55 1.16 1.30
C GLN A 78 -0.77 0.66 2.73
N ALA A 79 -0.96 -0.64 2.88
CA ALA A 79 -0.83 -1.32 4.16
C ALA A 79 0.48 -2.13 4.16
N THR A 80 1.27 -2.03 5.22
CA THR A 80 2.62 -2.62 5.31
C THR A 80 2.81 -3.33 6.64
N ARG A 81 3.61 -4.39 6.66
CA ARG A 81 4.02 -5.04 7.91
C ARG A 81 5.18 -4.27 8.51
N GLU A 82 4.95 -3.56 9.60
CA GLU A 82 5.94 -2.70 10.24
C GLU A 82 6.74 -3.41 11.34
N TRP A 83 7.78 -2.76 11.83
CA TRP A 83 8.54 -3.24 12.99
C TRP A 83 7.73 -3.04 14.27
N ASP A 84 7.78 -4.03 15.16
CA ASP A 84 7.19 -3.95 16.49
C ASP A 84 7.89 -2.82 17.28
N PRO A 85 7.18 -1.76 17.70
CA PRO A 85 7.80 -0.63 18.38
C PRO A 85 8.30 -0.97 19.79
N ARG A 86 7.94 -2.14 20.32
CA ARG A 86 8.41 -2.64 21.63
C ARG A 86 9.75 -3.37 21.50
N ALA A 87 10.09 -3.84 20.30
CA ALA A 87 11.40 -4.40 20.03
C ALA A 87 12.47 -3.31 20.09
N ASN A 88 13.65 -3.62 20.64
CA ASN A 88 14.75 -2.67 20.59
C ASN A 88 15.42 -2.76 19.20
N PRO A 89 15.29 -1.74 18.33
CA PRO A 89 15.82 -1.80 16.98
C PRO A 89 17.36 -1.83 16.95
N THR A 90 18.05 -1.49 18.04
CA THR A 90 19.52 -1.55 18.13
C THR A 90 20.03 -2.93 18.54
N ILE A 91 19.16 -3.81 19.02
CA ILE A 91 19.49 -5.18 19.40
C ILE A 91 18.88 -6.10 18.34
N ALA A 92 19.71 -6.52 17.38
CA ALA A 92 19.29 -7.34 16.24
C ALA A 92 18.50 -8.60 16.66
N SER A 93 18.81 -9.20 17.81
CA SER A 93 18.10 -10.38 18.33
C SER A 93 16.67 -10.11 18.81
N THR A 94 16.29 -8.84 19.01
CA THR A 94 14.94 -8.46 19.44
C THR A 94 14.10 -7.84 18.32
N ALA A 95 14.73 -7.47 17.19
CA ALA A 95 14.04 -6.89 16.04
C ALA A 95 12.99 -7.86 15.48
N ARG A 96 11.72 -7.54 15.69
CA ARG A 96 10.58 -8.37 15.25
C ARG A 96 9.60 -7.52 14.44
N ARG A 97 9.07 -8.09 13.36
CA ARG A 97 7.94 -7.52 12.62
C ARG A 97 6.62 -7.82 13.32
N LEU A 98 5.67 -6.91 13.22
CA LEU A 98 4.29 -7.17 13.62
C LEU A 98 3.74 -8.37 12.82
N ASP A 99 2.88 -9.17 13.44
CA ASP A 99 2.21 -10.28 12.77
C ASP A 99 1.10 -9.79 11.83
N PHE A 100 0.51 -8.63 12.14
CA PHE A 100 -0.49 -7.94 11.31
C PHE A 100 0.11 -6.85 10.40
N LEU A 101 -0.72 -6.36 9.46
CA LEU A 101 -0.41 -5.16 8.66
C LEU A 101 -0.80 -3.88 9.41
N THR A 102 -0.08 -2.80 9.15
CA THR A 102 -0.39 -1.45 9.62
C THR A 102 -0.87 -0.60 8.44
N ASN A 103 -1.90 0.22 8.66
CA ASN A 103 -2.29 1.29 7.73
C ASN A 103 -1.71 2.63 8.24
N PRO A 104 -0.56 3.10 7.73
CA PRO A 104 0.04 4.37 8.14
C PRO A 104 -0.72 5.61 7.63
N GLY A 105 -1.77 5.44 6.83
CA GLY A 105 -2.44 6.50 6.10
C GLY A 105 -1.68 6.96 4.86
N PRO A 106 -2.25 7.90 4.08
CA PRO A 106 -1.63 8.47 2.89
C PRO A 106 -0.33 9.20 3.22
N LYS A 107 0.71 9.01 2.39
CA LYS A 107 2.04 9.60 2.58
C LYS A 107 2.71 9.95 1.26
N THR A 108 3.57 10.96 1.25
CA THR A 108 4.49 11.17 0.13
C THR A 108 5.78 10.40 0.37
N LEU A 109 6.15 9.50 -0.55
CA LEU A 109 7.33 8.64 -0.44
C LEU A 109 8.09 8.64 -1.77
N SER A 110 9.42 8.53 -1.70
CA SER A 110 10.21 8.16 -2.87
C SER A 110 10.12 6.65 -3.11
N LEU A 111 9.97 6.27 -4.36
CA LEU A 111 10.13 4.88 -4.78
C LEU A 111 11.62 4.55 -4.89
N THR A 112 11.98 3.29 -4.62
CA THR A 112 13.34 2.83 -4.93
C THR A 112 13.48 2.65 -6.44
N THR A 113 14.71 2.74 -6.97
CA THR A 113 14.98 2.48 -8.39
C THR A 113 14.43 1.12 -8.83
N LYS A 114 14.63 0.07 -8.02
CA LYS A 114 14.11 -1.28 -8.30
C LYS A 114 12.58 -1.28 -8.41
N THR A 115 11.89 -0.62 -7.49
CA THR A 115 10.43 -0.54 -7.48
C THR A 115 9.88 0.17 -8.70
N GLU A 116 10.55 1.23 -9.16
CA GLU A 116 10.10 2.00 -10.31
C GLU A 116 10.40 1.32 -11.65
N GLU A 117 11.57 0.71 -11.79
CA GLU A 117 12.01 0.05 -13.02
C GLU A 117 11.33 -1.31 -13.24
N HIS A 118 10.99 -2.01 -12.14
CA HIS A 118 10.41 -3.36 -12.20
C HIS A 118 8.97 -3.45 -11.71
N GLY A 119 8.44 -2.37 -11.15
CA GLY A 119 7.04 -2.29 -10.78
C GLY A 119 6.15 -2.13 -12.02
N LYS A 120 4.93 -2.62 -11.91
CA LYS A 120 3.90 -2.45 -12.94
C LYS A 120 2.86 -1.46 -12.45
N PHE A 121 2.76 -0.33 -13.13
CA PHE A 121 1.74 0.69 -12.89
C PHE A 121 0.49 0.32 -13.68
N VAL A 122 -0.61 0.06 -12.99
CA VAL A 122 -1.91 -0.26 -13.58
C VAL A 122 -2.83 0.94 -13.36
N PRO A 123 -3.13 1.73 -14.40
CA PRO A 123 -4.03 2.89 -14.27
C PRO A 123 -5.43 2.44 -13.84
N VAL A 124 -6.00 3.15 -12.88
CA VAL A 124 -7.38 2.95 -12.39
C VAL A 124 -8.31 4.01 -12.97
N GLY A 125 -7.87 5.27 -12.96
CA GLY A 125 -8.66 6.40 -13.43
C GLY A 125 -8.00 7.74 -13.13
N VAL A 126 -8.62 8.84 -13.55
CA VAL A 126 -8.11 10.20 -13.32
C VAL A 126 -8.98 10.89 -12.28
N LEU A 127 -8.37 11.43 -11.22
CA LEU A 127 -9.08 12.16 -10.17
C LEU A 127 -8.66 13.63 -10.12
N SER A 128 -9.60 14.51 -9.81
CA SER A 128 -9.32 15.90 -9.42
C SER A 128 -8.66 15.97 -8.03
N PRO A 129 -8.06 17.11 -7.63
CA PRO A 129 -7.51 17.28 -6.28
C PRO A 129 -8.52 16.98 -5.17
N GLU A 130 -9.76 17.44 -5.31
CA GLU A 130 -10.83 17.23 -4.31
C GLU A 130 -11.18 15.75 -4.19
N ALA A 131 -11.30 15.05 -5.33
CA ALA A 131 -11.56 13.61 -5.35
C ALA A 131 -10.41 12.81 -4.73
N ARG A 132 -9.15 13.23 -4.92
CA ARG A 132 -8.00 12.60 -4.25
C ARG A 132 -8.01 12.80 -2.74
N MET A 133 -8.43 13.98 -2.24
CA MET A 133 -8.62 14.18 -0.80
C MET A 133 -9.68 13.24 -0.22
N VAL A 134 -10.75 12.94 -0.98
CA VAL A 134 -11.75 11.95 -0.58
C VAL A 134 -11.15 10.54 -0.54
N LEU A 135 -10.37 10.15 -1.57
CA LEU A 135 -9.66 8.86 -1.60
C LEU A 135 -8.70 8.72 -0.41
N GLU A 136 -7.93 9.76 -0.11
CA GLU A 136 -7.04 9.81 1.05
C GLU A 136 -7.78 9.65 2.38
N ARG A 137 -8.97 10.25 2.50
CA ARG A 137 -9.82 10.12 3.68
C ARG A 137 -10.36 8.70 3.84
N ILE A 138 -10.78 8.06 2.75
CA ILE A 138 -11.18 6.64 2.74
C ILE A 138 -10.00 5.81 3.25
N ALA A 139 -8.82 5.97 2.65
CA ALA A 139 -7.61 5.25 3.03
C ALA A 139 -7.20 5.47 4.49
N LYS A 140 -7.22 6.72 4.97
CA LYS A 140 -6.82 7.06 6.34
C LYS A 140 -7.70 6.38 7.40
N ASN A 141 -8.97 6.13 7.09
CA ASN A 141 -9.95 5.59 8.03
C ASN A 141 -10.26 4.11 7.80
N HIS A 142 -9.65 3.49 6.80
CA HIS A 142 -9.90 2.08 6.48
C HIS A 142 -9.16 1.16 7.46
N PRO A 143 -9.85 0.17 8.04
CA PRO A 143 -9.23 -0.74 8.97
C PRO A 143 -8.30 -1.75 8.30
N VAL A 144 -7.49 -2.39 9.13
CA VAL A 144 -6.67 -3.53 8.74
C VAL A 144 -7.10 -4.74 9.55
N HIS A 145 -7.04 -5.92 8.94
CA HIS A 145 -7.51 -7.14 9.57
C HIS A 145 -6.41 -7.79 10.42
N VAL A 146 -6.84 -8.51 11.45
CA VAL A 146 -5.98 -9.47 12.14
C VAL A 146 -5.56 -10.54 11.12
N PRO A 147 -4.29 -10.95 11.08
CA PRO A 147 -3.78 -11.92 10.12
C PRO A 147 -4.49 -13.26 10.33
N ASP A 148 -5.35 -13.60 9.38
CA ASP A 148 -5.98 -14.92 9.23
C ASP A 148 -5.33 -15.74 8.10
N GLY A 149 -4.32 -15.17 7.44
CA GLY A 149 -3.65 -15.76 6.29
C GLY A 149 -4.38 -15.54 4.96
N ALA A 150 -5.60 -14.99 4.98
CA ALA A 150 -6.39 -14.71 3.78
C ALA A 150 -6.28 -13.24 3.37
N TRP A 151 -6.31 -12.31 4.33
CA TRP A 151 -6.27 -10.87 4.07
C TRP A 151 -4.86 -10.29 4.02
N ASN A 152 -4.53 -9.56 2.96
CA ASN A 152 -3.22 -8.95 2.75
C ASN A 152 -3.30 -7.52 2.18
N CYS A 153 -2.15 -6.96 1.76
CA CYS A 153 -2.07 -5.58 1.24
C CYS A 153 -2.82 -5.38 -0.10
N GLN A 154 -3.03 -6.44 -0.87
CA GLN A 154 -3.80 -6.40 -2.12
C GLN A 154 -5.30 -6.24 -1.82
N ASP A 155 -5.79 -7.00 -0.83
CA ASP A 155 -7.18 -6.90 -0.36
C ASP A 155 -7.44 -5.51 0.24
N PHE A 156 -6.49 -4.97 1.00
CA PHE A 156 -6.54 -3.57 1.46
C PHE A 156 -6.76 -2.60 0.29
N VAL A 157 -5.95 -2.69 -0.77
CA VAL A 157 -6.08 -1.81 -1.95
C VAL A 157 -7.43 -2.02 -2.66
N ALA A 158 -7.88 -3.26 -2.83
CA ALA A 158 -9.15 -3.58 -3.46
C ALA A 158 -10.34 -3.01 -2.66
N GLU A 159 -10.32 -3.11 -1.34
CA GLU A 159 -11.38 -2.57 -0.47
C GLU A 159 -11.42 -1.03 -0.50
N ILE A 160 -10.27 -0.35 -0.54
CA ILE A 160 -10.21 1.11 -0.73
C ILE A 160 -10.83 1.52 -2.05
N LEU A 161 -10.49 0.84 -3.15
CA LEU A 161 -11.06 1.11 -4.46
C LEU A 161 -12.55 0.81 -4.49
N GLY A 162 -13.00 -0.26 -3.85
CA GLY A 162 -14.43 -0.58 -3.69
C GLY A 162 -15.21 0.56 -3.05
N LYS A 163 -14.72 1.08 -1.92
CA LYS A 163 -15.30 2.25 -1.23
C LYS A 163 -15.23 3.53 -2.06
N ALA A 164 -14.18 3.70 -2.86
CA ALA A 164 -14.04 4.86 -3.73
C ALA A 164 -15.09 4.84 -4.87
N VAL A 165 -15.38 3.67 -5.45
CA VAL A 165 -16.49 3.51 -6.40
C VAL A 165 -17.83 3.81 -5.75
N ASP A 166 -18.07 3.34 -4.52
CA ASP A 166 -19.33 3.59 -3.80
C ASP A 166 -19.54 5.10 -3.53
N GLN A 167 -18.45 5.88 -3.46
CA GLN A 167 -18.49 7.34 -3.36
C GLN A 167 -18.43 8.07 -4.72
N GLY A 168 -18.47 7.34 -5.84
CA GLY A 168 -18.50 7.89 -7.18
C GLY A 168 -17.16 8.46 -7.66
N LEU A 169 -16.03 8.08 -7.04
CA LEU A 169 -14.70 8.54 -7.47
C LEU A 169 -14.23 7.81 -8.73
N PHE A 170 -14.62 6.54 -8.88
CA PHE A 170 -14.25 5.72 -10.03
C PHE A 170 -15.47 4.97 -10.59
N ASP A 171 -15.40 4.63 -11.86
CA ASP A 171 -16.31 3.66 -12.47
C ASP A 171 -15.99 2.24 -11.95
N ARG A 172 -17.04 1.44 -11.67
CA ARG A 172 -16.90 0.07 -11.18
C ARG A 172 -16.10 -0.79 -12.17
N THR A 173 -16.43 -0.71 -13.45
CA THR A 173 -15.81 -1.53 -14.51
C THR A 173 -14.32 -1.21 -14.63
N ALA A 174 -13.97 0.08 -14.58
CA ALA A 174 -12.57 0.51 -14.62
C ALA A 174 -11.77 -0.04 -13.43
N VAL A 175 -12.33 -0.02 -12.22
CA VAL A 175 -11.70 -0.61 -11.02
C VAL A 175 -11.56 -2.12 -11.15
N ASP A 176 -12.62 -2.83 -11.56
CA ASP A 176 -12.61 -4.28 -11.68
C ASP A 176 -11.57 -4.75 -12.71
N ASP A 177 -11.43 -4.03 -13.82
CA ASP A 177 -10.44 -4.35 -14.85
C ASP A 177 -9.02 -4.04 -14.40
N ALA A 178 -8.80 -2.93 -13.68
CA ALA A 178 -7.50 -2.63 -13.08
C ALA A 178 -7.07 -3.69 -12.06
N LEU A 179 -8.00 -4.14 -11.20
CA LEU A 179 -7.75 -5.21 -10.23
C LEU A 179 -7.37 -6.52 -10.93
N LYS A 180 -8.14 -6.96 -11.94
CA LYS A 180 -7.81 -8.18 -12.73
C LYS A 180 -6.42 -8.08 -13.38
N VAL A 181 -6.02 -6.90 -13.85
CA VAL A 181 -4.69 -6.70 -14.46
C VAL A 181 -3.58 -6.74 -13.39
N ALA A 182 -3.84 -6.22 -12.20
CA ALA A 182 -2.91 -6.25 -11.07
C ALA A 182 -2.75 -7.67 -10.49
N GLU A 183 -3.84 -8.45 -10.43
CA GLU A 183 -3.85 -9.86 -9.95
C GLU A 183 -2.99 -10.79 -10.80
N LYS A 184 -2.83 -10.49 -12.10
CA LYS A 184 -1.88 -11.21 -12.96
C LYS A 184 -0.42 -10.99 -12.54
N GLY A 185 -0.16 -10.06 -11.62
CA GLY A 185 1.15 -9.75 -11.10
C GLY A 185 2.07 -9.11 -12.13
N LEU A 186 3.37 -9.26 -11.87
CA LEU A 186 4.43 -9.01 -12.84
C LEU A 186 4.54 -10.23 -13.74
N SER A 187 4.49 -10.02 -15.05
CA SER A 187 4.80 -11.09 -16.01
C SER A 187 6.22 -11.58 -15.77
N GLU A 188 6.40 -12.90 -15.62
CA GLU A 188 7.72 -13.52 -15.59
C GLU A 188 8.53 -13.03 -16.81
N LYS A 189 9.56 -12.23 -16.59
CA LYS A 189 10.64 -12.18 -17.57
C LYS A 189 11.31 -13.54 -17.47
N ARG A 190 10.91 -14.46 -18.36
CA ARG A 190 11.79 -15.56 -18.75
C ARG A 190 13.10 -14.90 -19.19
N GLY A 191 14.17 -15.23 -18.47
CA GLY A 191 15.53 -14.82 -18.80
C GLY A 191 15.93 -15.24 -20.20
#